data_AF-A0A2D6FU99-F1
#
_entry.id   AF-A0A2D6FU99-F1
#
_cell.length_a   1.000
_cell.length_b   1.000
_cell.length_c   1.000
_cell.angle_alpha   90.00
_cell.angle_beta   90.00
_cell.angle_gamma   90.00
#
_symmetry.space_group_name_H-M   'P 1'
#
loop_
_entity.id
_entity.type
_entity.pdbx_description
1 polymer ?
#
loop_
_entity_poly.entity_id
_entity_poly.type
_entity_poly.pdbx_seq_one_letter_code
_entity_poly.pdbx_strand_id
1 'polypeptide(L)' 'MEPPKELEGHRFVGDKRNQLVYDLEMSGSLIEAAVEDLCKAKMYATFGPDELREARNRGYKLAACCR' A
#
# COMPACT_ATOMS: atom_id res chain seq x y z
N MET A 1 7.40 9.30 3.80
CA MET A 1 8.43 8.70 2.93
C MET A 1 8.21 9.19 1.51
N GLU A 2 9.24 9.28 0.67
CA GLU A 2 9.01 9.47 -0.77
C GLU A 2 8.54 8.13 -1.36
N PRO A 3 7.39 8.09 -2.07
CA PRO A 3 6.91 6.83 -2.64
C PRO A 3 7.89 6.33 -3.72
N PRO A 4 8.05 5.00 -3.88
CA PRO A 4 8.80 4.45 -5.00
C PRO A 4 8.25 4.97 -6.32
N LYS A 5 9.12 5.18 -7.32
CA LYS A 5 8.73 5.70 -8.65
C LYS A 5 7.61 4.90 -9.33
N GLU A 6 7.53 3.59 -9.07
CA GLU A 6 6.47 2.72 -9.60
C GLU A 6 5.09 2.96 -8.97
N LEU A 7 5.04 3.62 -7.81
CA LEU A 7 3.84 3.93 -7.04
C LEU A 7 3.56 5.45 -7.01
N GLU A 8 4.23 6.22 -7.86
CA GLU A 8 4.02 7.66 -7.96
C GLU A 8 2.55 7.97 -8.31
N GLY A 9 1.94 8.88 -7.56
CA GLY A 9 0.52 9.25 -7.73
C GLY A 9 -0.48 8.31 -7.05
N HIS A 10 -0.03 7.23 -6.40
CA HIS A 10 -0.87 6.38 -5.56
C HIS A 10 -0.65 6.73 -4.08
N ARG A 11 -1.74 6.83 -3.33
CA ARG A 11 -1.69 6.91 -1.87
C ARG A 11 -1.83 5.52 -1.26
N PHE A 12 -2.71 4.66 -1.80
CA PHE A 12 -2.94 3.33 -1.24
C PHE A 12 -2.31 2.25 -2.10
N VAL A 13 -1.47 1.42 -1.47
CA VAL A 13 -0.88 0.24 -2.12
C VAL A 13 -1.22 -1.02 -1.33
N GLY A 14 -1.76 -2.02 -2.02
CA GLY A 14 -2.17 -3.29 -1.43
C GLY A 14 -1.14 -4.39 -1.63
N ASP A 15 -0.81 -5.13 -0.57
CA ASP A 15 -0.09 -6.39 -0.66
C ASP A 15 -1.04 -7.52 -1.12
N LYS A 16 -0.75 -8.09 -2.30
CA LYS A 16 -1.56 -9.17 -2.88
C LYS A 16 -1.47 -10.49 -2.10
N ARG A 17 -0.46 -10.68 -1.26
CA ARG A 17 -0.20 -11.93 -0.54
C ARG A 17 -1.12 -12.12 0.67
N ASN A 18 -1.45 -11.02 1.36
CA ASN A 18 -2.15 -11.04 2.64
C ASN A 18 -3.37 -10.10 2.69
N GLN A 19 -3.67 -9.39 1.60
CA GLN A 19 -4.73 -8.40 1.51
C GLN A 19 -4.60 -7.28 2.56
N LEU A 20 -3.38 -6.83 2.85
CA LEU A 20 -3.14 -5.61 3.61
C LEU A 20 -2.98 -4.41 2.69
N VAL A 21 -3.49 -3.25 3.08
CA VAL A 21 -3.28 -1.98 2.37
C VAL A 21 -2.46 -1.04 3.23
N TYR A 22 -1.46 -0.43 2.62
CA TYR A 22 -0.55 0.55 3.20
C TYR A 22 -0.90 1.95 2.67
N ASP A 23 -0.90 2.93 3.56
CA ASP A 23 -1.07 4.35 3.23
C ASP A 23 0.31 4.99 3.06
N LEU A 24 0.65 5.38 1.83
CA LEU A 24 1.94 5.97 1.45
C LEU A 24 2.10 7.42 1.94
N GLU A 25 1.02 8.09 2.34
CA GLU A 25 1.11 9.39 3.01
C GLU A 25 1.56 9.25 4.48
N MET A 26 1.46 8.06 5.06
CA MET A 26 2.01 7.79 6.39
C MET A 26 3.52 7.52 6.32
N SER A 27 4.21 7.79 7.42
CA SER A 27 5.66 7.56 7.54
C SER A 27 5.96 6.60 8.69
N GLY A 28 6.91 5.70 8.48
CA GLY A 28 7.36 4.77 9.51
C GLY A 28 8.14 3.61 8.89
N SER A 29 9.18 3.16 9.59
CA SER A 29 10.15 2.19 9.05
C SER A 29 9.52 0.85 8.64
N LEU A 30 8.41 0.45 9.28
CA LEU A 30 7.66 -0.76 8.91
C LEU A 30 6.89 -0.58 7.59
N ILE A 31 6.34 0.61 7.34
CA ILE A 31 5.65 0.93 6.08
C ILE A 31 6.67 0.96 4.96
N GLU A 32 7.80 1.66 5.18
CA GLU A 32 8.88 1.79 4.21
C GLU A 32 9.45 0.42 3.80
N ALA A 33 9.74 -0.44 4.78
CA ALA A 33 10.24 -1.80 4.51
C ALA A 33 9.20 -2.67 3.77
N ALA A 34 7.92 -2.58 4.14
CA ALA A 34 6.86 -3.34 3.47
C ALA A 34 6.68 -2.87 2.02
N VAL A 35 6.63 -1.56 1.78
CA VAL A 35 6.46 -0.98 0.45
C VAL A 35 7.67 -1.30 -0.45
N GLU A 36 8.88 -1.28 0.10
CA GLU A 36 10.09 -1.69 -0.63
C GLU A 36 10.02 -3.17 -1.04
N ASP A 37 9.66 -4.07 -0.12
CA ASP A 37 9.49 -5.50 -0.42
C ASP A 37 8.43 -5.74 -1.51
N LEU A 38 7.30 -5.03 -1.42
CA LEU A 38 6.23 -5.11 -2.41
C LEU A 38 6.71 -4.71 -3.81
N CYS A 39 7.47 -3.62 -3.89
CA CYS A 39 8.04 -3.12 -5.14
C CYS A 39 9.03 -4.13 -5.73
N LYS A 40 9.97 -4.63 -4.91
CA LYS A 40 10.95 -5.66 -5.31
C LYS A 40 10.30 -6.94 -5.81
N ALA A 41 9.25 -7.38 -5.13
CA ALA A 41 8.51 -8.58 -5.50
C ALA A 41 7.51 -8.37 -6.64
N LYS A 42 7.19 -7.12 -6.98
CA LYS A 42 6.11 -6.74 -7.90
C LYS A 42 4.76 -7.37 -7.53
N MET A 43 4.51 -7.55 -6.24
CA MET A 43 3.31 -8.21 -5.69
C MET A 43 2.36 -7.20 -5.04
N TYR A 44 2.16 -6.07 -5.70
CA TYR A 44 1.26 -5.01 -5.23
C TYR A 44 0.01 -4.83 -6.09
N ALA A 45 -1.01 -4.21 -5.51
CA ALA A 45 -2.22 -3.74 -6.17
C ALA A 45 -2.37 -2.23 -5.93
N THR A 46 -2.82 -1.52 -6.96
CA THR A 46 -3.27 -0.13 -6.86
C THR A 46 -4.80 -0.10 -7.00
N PHE A 47 -5.40 1.02 -6.59
CA PHE A 47 -6.85 1.14 -6.50
C PHE A 47 -7.34 2.29 -7.37
N GLY A 48 -8.49 2.07 -8.01
CA GLY A 48 -9.15 3.05 -8.87
C GLY A 48 -10.63 3.06 -8.50
N PRO A 49 -11.15 4.08 -7.80
CA PRO A 49 -10.43 5.27 -7.29
C PRO A 49 -9.42 4.94 -6.17
N ASP A 50 -8.39 5.79 -6.00
CA ASP A 50 -7.31 5.61 -5.01
C ASP A 50 -7.79 6.01 -3.60
N GLU A 51 -8.73 5.24 -3.07
CA GLU A 51 -9.37 5.49 -1.78
C GLU A 51 -9.39 4.22 -0.95
N LEU A 52 -9.23 4.36 0.38
CA LEU A 52 -9.28 3.21 1.30
C LEU A 52 -10.59 2.41 1.19
N ARG A 53 -11.71 3.06 0.85
CA ARG A 53 -12.98 2.36 0.63
C ARG A 53 -12.89 1.36 -0.52
N GLU A 54 -12.17 1.67 -1.58
CA GLU A 54 -12.05 0.80 -2.75
C GLU A 54 -11.16 -0.41 -2.45
N ALA A 55 -10.07 -0.19 -1.70
CA ALA A 55 -9.27 -1.29 -1.17
C ALA A 55 -10.12 -2.23 -0.29
N ARG A 56 -10.95 -1.68 0.61
CA ARG A 56 -11.87 -2.46 1.46
C ARG A 56 -12.91 -3.24 0.66
N ASN A 57 -13.48 -2.65 -0.39
CA ASN A 57 -14.40 -3.33 -1.29
C ASN A 57 -13.77 -4.56 -1.96
N ARG A 58 -12.45 -4.53 -2.18
CA ARG A 58 -11.66 -5.64 -2.73
C ARG A 58 -11.09 -6.60 -1.66
N GLY A 59 -11.56 -6.48 -0.42
CA GLY A 59 -11.19 -7.35 0.71
C GLY A 59 -9.92 -6.94 1.46
N TYR A 60 -9.31 -5.80 1.12
CA TYR A 60 -8.11 -5.34 1.79
C TYR A 60 -8.41 -4.72 3.16
N LYS A 61 -7.49 -4.94 4.11
CA LYS A 61 -7.54 -4.36 5.47
C LYS A 61 -6.38 -3.39 5.66
N LEU A 62 -6.65 -2.25 6.29
CA LEU A 62 -5.59 -1.28 6.61
C LEU A 62 -4.55 -1.95 7.52
N ALA A 63 -3.28 -1.86 7.12
CA ALA A 63 -2.17 -2.41 7.88
C ALA A 63 -2.13 -1.79 9.28
N ALA A 64 -1.80 -2.59 10.30
CA ALA A 64 -1.80 -2.10 11.69
C ALA A 64 -0.76 -0.99 11.93
N CYS A 65 0.32 -0.95 11.15
CA CYS A 65 1.32 0.12 11.16
C CYS A 65 0.84 1.43 10.53
N CYS A 66 -0.31 1.43 9.84
CA CYS A 66 -0.96 2.61 9.26
C CYS A 66 -2.18 3.06 10.08
N ARG A 67 -2.20 2.78 11.40
CA ARG A 67 -3.24 3.23 12.32
C ARG A 67 -2.87 4.53 13.02
#